data_AF-A0A124E1V8-F1
#
_entry.id   AF-A0A124E1V8-F1
#
_cell.length_a   1.000
_cell.length_b   1.000
_cell.length_c   1.000
_cell.angle_alpha   90.00
_cell.angle_beta   90.00
_cell.angle_gamma   90.00
#
_symmetry.space_group_name_H-M   'P 1'
#
loop_
_entity.id
_entity.type
_entity.pdbx_description
1 polymer ?
#
loop_
_entity_poly.entity_id
_entity_poly.type
_entity_poly.pdbx_seq_one_letter_code
_entity_poly.pdbx_strand_id
1 'polypeptide(L)'
;MSTVLLPLRIAAVIAAGAALLCLAGCTPSPKDPQCYAISGATDAASQLCRSQRAKYERHENQSFLQKLVDGDRDSWGKAAPFIAVALGASGWLIKRARTAPASAPATPQPPPPPPPPPPPRKIGLAGSRIAHLGCIYTVLDDSAVTGDGRRSSVIAADEDDQAGLLFLGFDETGAVCEARTRDGAWAAAHVIG
;
A
#
# COMPACT_ATOMS: atom_id res chain seq x y z
N MET A 1 36.58 -2.80 -14.79
CA MET A 1 35.58 -1.88 -15.38
C MET A 1 34.23 -2.03 -14.66
N SER A 2 34.18 -1.86 -13.32
CA SER A 2 32.95 -2.15 -12.54
C SER A 2 32.53 -1.04 -11.56
N THR A 3 33.26 0.08 -11.51
CA THR A 3 33.07 1.12 -10.47
C THR A 3 32.13 2.26 -10.87
N VAL A 4 31.65 2.31 -12.12
CA VAL A 4 30.82 3.43 -12.63
C VAL A 4 29.31 3.09 -12.71
N LEU A 5 28.93 1.81 -12.55
CA LEU A 5 27.53 1.35 -12.66
C LEU A 5 26.72 1.52 -11.36
N LEU A 6 27.38 1.67 -10.21
CA LEU A 6 26.72 1.80 -8.91
C LEU A 6 25.97 3.14 -8.72
N PRO A 7 26.54 4.33 -9.04
CA PRO A 7 25.86 5.60 -8.77
C PRO A 7 24.64 5.84 -9.68
N LEU A 8 24.64 5.27 -10.90
CA LEU A 8 23.53 5.44 -11.85
C LEU A 8 22.27 4.69 -11.41
N ARG A 9 22.44 3.50 -10.81
CA ARG A 9 21.32 2.71 -10.28
C ARG A 9 20.70 3.35 -9.04
N ILE A 10 21.51 3.95 -8.19
CA ILE A 10 21.02 4.64 -6.97
C ILE A 10 20.18 5.87 -7.36
N ALA A 11 20.65 6.67 -8.32
CA ALA A 11 19.90 7.86 -8.77
C ALA A 11 18.54 7.50 -9.40
N ALA A 12 18.47 6.41 -10.19
CA ALA A 12 17.22 5.95 -10.78
C ALA A 12 16.21 5.43 -9.74
N VAL A 13 16.68 4.74 -8.69
CA VAL A 13 15.82 4.27 -7.59
C VAL A 13 15.28 5.44 -6.77
N ILE A 14 16.07 6.48 -6.52
CA ILE A 14 15.62 7.68 -5.81
C ILE A 14 14.58 8.45 -6.61
N ALA A 15 14.79 8.61 -7.93
CA ALA A 15 13.84 9.31 -8.80
C ALA A 15 12.52 8.54 -8.97
N ALA A 16 12.58 7.21 -9.12
CA ALA A 16 11.40 6.36 -9.19
C ALA A 16 10.64 6.33 -7.84
N GLY A 17 11.35 6.30 -6.71
CA GLY A 17 10.76 6.38 -5.38
C GLY A 17 10.03 7.71 -5.15
N ALA A 18 10.64 8.84 -5.52
CA ALA A 18 10.01 10.16 -5.40
C ALA A 18 8.75 10.29 -6.28
N ALA A 19 8.76 9.74 -7.50
CA ALA A 19 7.60 9.77 -8.39
C ALA A 19 6.46 8.88 -7.90
N LEU A 20 6.76 7.69 -7.33
CA LEU A 20 5.76 6.81 -6.75
C LEU A 20 5.12 7.42 -5.50
N LEU A 21 5.91 8.10 -4.65
CA LEU A 21 5.39 8.79 -3.46
C LEU A 21 4.50 9.99 -3.79
N CYS A 22 4.79 10.74 -4.86
CA CYS A 22 3.91 11.82 -5.32
C CYS A 22 2.55 11.30 -5.84
N LEU A 23 2.48 10.06 -6.33
CA LEU A 23 1.25 9.45 -6.85
C LEU A 23 0.43 8.73 -5.76
N ALA A 24 1.04 8.36 -4.64
CA ALA A 24 0.38 7.61 -3.56
C ALA A 24 -0.61 8.43 -2.70
N GLY A 25 -0.79 9.71 -3.01
CA GLY A 25 -1.77 10.57 -2.33
C GLY A 25 -1.25 11.11 -1.00
N CYS A 26 -0.96 12.42 -0.96
CA CYS A 26 -0.61 13.09 0.28
C CYS A 26 -1.77 13.01 1.27
N THR A 27 -1.67 12.17 2.29
CA THR A 27 -2.66 12.18 3.37
C THR A 27 -2.50 13.46 4.19
N PRO A 28 -3.57 14.24 4.42
CA PRO A 28 -3.50 15.44 5.24
C PRO A 28 -3.12 15.08 6.67
N SER A 29 -2.24 15.87 7.28
CA SER A 29 -1.82 15.67 8.67
C SER A 29 -3.03 15.72 9.60
N PRO A 30 -3.17 14.78 10.56
CA PRO A 30 -4.27 14.81 11.52
C PRO A 30 -4.19 16.10 12.35
N LYS A 31 -5.30 16.85 12.39
CA LYS A 31 -5.41 18.06 13.22
C LYS A 31 -5.64 17.68 14.68
N ASP A 32 -5.14 18.49 15.59
CA ASP A 32 -5.37 18.34 17.03
C ASP A 32 -6.89 18.34 17.32
N PRO A 33 -7.46 17.25 17.84
CA PRO A 33 -8.89 17.18 18.14
C PRO A 33 -9.20 18.07 19.35
N GLN A 34 -9.88 19.19 19.10
CA GLN A 34 -10.41 20.07 20.14
C GLN A 34 -11.60 19.39 20.83
N CYS A 35 -11.33 18.53 21.81
CA CYS A 35 -12.36 17.90 22.60
C CYS A 35 -12.83 18.84 23.72
N TYR A 36 -13.90 19.58 23.48
CA TYR A 36 -14.58 20.29 24.55
C TYR A 36 -15.44 19.32 25.35
N ALA A 37 -15.28 19.34 26.68
CA ALA A 37 -16.16 18.59 27.58
C ALA A 37 -17.55 19.21 27.52
N ILE A 38 -18.46 18.58 26.79
CA ILE A 38 -19.87 18.96 26.79
C ILE A 38 -20.49 18.28 28.01
N SER A 39 -20.93 19.08 28.98
CA SER A 39 -21.66 18.59 30.14
C SER A 39 -22.90 17.82 29.67
N GLY A 40 -22.97 16.52 29.99
CA GLY A 40 -24.05 15.62 29.55
C GLY A 40 -23.76 14.79 28.30
N ALA A 41 -22.53 14.82 27.76
CA ALA A 41 -22.12 13.92 26.69
C ALA A 41 -22.19 12.45 27.13
N THR A 42 -22.72 11.58 26.25
CA THR A 42 -22.75 10.13 26.46
C THR A 42 -21.34 9.54 26.43
N ASP A 43 -21.14 8.40 27.09
CA ASP A 43 -19.84 7.70 27.17
C ASP A 43 -19.21 7.44 25.79
N ALA A 44 -20.04 7.28 24.75
CA ALA A 44 -19.62 7.07 23.37
C ALA A 44 -18.85 8.28 22.79
N ALA A 45 -19.32 9.50 23.01
CA ALA A 45 -18.64 10.71 22.53
C ALA A 45 -17.27 10.90 23.21
N SER A 46 -17.20 10.59 24.51
CA SER A 46 -15.94 10.60 25.26
C SER A 46 -14.97 9.51 24.83
N GLN A 47 -15.46 8.35 24.38
CA GLN A 47 -14.60 7.31 23.80
C GLN A 47 -14.05 7.72 22.43
N LEU A 48 -14.87 8.32 21.56
CA LEU A 48 -14.43 8.75 20.23
C LEU A 48 -13.39 9.87 20.30
N CYS A 49 -13.53 10.82 21.24
CA CYS A 49 -12.49 11.80 21.51
C CYS A 49 -11.17 11.14 21.95
N ARG A 50 -11.23 10.20 22.90
CA ARG A 50 -10.03 9.51 23.41
C ARG A 50 -9.30 8.73 22.30
N SER A 51 -10.04 8.09 21.41
CA SER A 51 -9.42 7.36 20.29
C SER A 51 -8.77 8.30 19.28
N GLN A 52 -9.40 9.43 18.95
CA GLN A 52 -8.83 10.45 18.06
C GLN A 52 -7.56 11.08 18.65
N ARG A 53 -7.58 11.41 19.95
CA ARG A 53 -6.40 11.95 20.65
C ARG A 53 -5.23 10.96 20.68
N ALA A 54 -5.51 9.67 20.93
CA ALA A 54 -4.47 8.64 20.91
C ALA A 54 -3.86 8.42 19.50
N LYS A 55 -4.61 8.70 18.42
CA LYS A 55 -4.07 8.72 17.05
C LYS A 55 -3.19 9.95 16.82
N TYR A 56 -3.63 11.12 17.27
CA TYR A 56 -2.85 12.36 17.18
C TYR A 56 -1.52 12.27 17.94
N GLU A 57 -1.53 11.81 19.20
CA GLU A 57 -0.32 11.67 20.02
C GLU A 57 0.67 10.65 19.42
N ARG A 58 0.18 9.57 18.81
CA ARG A 58 1.04 8.64 18.07
C ARG A 58 1.70 9.31 16.87
N HIS A 59 0.95 10.07 16.10
CA HIS A 59 1.48 10.81 14.96
C HIS A 59 2.48 11.89 15.41
N GLU A 60 2.22 12.60 16.51
CA GLU A 60 3.14 13.61 17.04
C GLU A 60 4.48 13.00 17.44
N ASN A 61 4.45 11.87 18.17
CA ASN A 61 5.63 11.15 18.65
C ASN A 61 6.43 10.39 17.57
N GLN A 62 5.93 10.31 16.32
CA GLN A 62 6.70 9.71 15.23
C GLN A 62 7.90 10.57 14.85
N SER A 63 9.01 9.90 14.52
CA SER A 63 10.21 10.56 14.02
C SER A 63 9.95 11.22 12.66
N PHE A 64 10.68 12.30 12.36
CA PHE A 64 10.55 13.04 11.11
C PHE A 64 10.75 12.16 9.86
N LEU A 65 11.68 11.19 9.92
CA LEU A 65 11.91 10.25 8.83
C LEU A 65 10.70 9.33 8.60
N GLN A 66 10.03 8.92 9.68
CA GLN A 66 8.82 8.11 9.57
C GLN A 66 7.70 8.91 8.91
N LYS A 67 7.50 10.17 9.31
CA LYS A 67 6.51 11.09 8.71
C LYS A 67 6.77 11.33 7.22
N LEU A 68 8.04 11.41 6.82
CA LEU A 68 8.44 11.49 5.42
C LEU A 68 8.07 10.23 4.62
N VAL A 69 8.33 9.04 5.17
CA VAL A 69 7.98 7.77 4.54
C VAL A 69 6.47 7.59 4.41
N ASP A 70 5.72 8.03 5.43
CA ASP A 70 4.25 7.99 5.45
C ASP A 70 3.61 9.06 4.54
N GLY A 71 4.40 9.90 3.89
CA GLY A 71 3.89 10.87 2.91
C GLY A 71 3.27 12.14 3.51
N ASP A 72 3.61 12.49 4.76
CA ASP A 72 3.09 13.69 5.43
C ASP A 72 3.53 14.98 4.71
N ARG A 73 2.55 15.69 4.13
CA ARG A 73 2.78 16.85 3.26
C ARG A 73 3.58 17.96 3.93
N ASP A 74 3.34 18.22 5.22
CA ASP A 74 4.00 19.29 5.97
C ASP A 74 5.47 18.95 6.23
N SER A 75 5.77 17.68 6.48
CA SER A 75 7.14 17.18 6.62
C SER A 75 7.92 17.24 5.30
N TRP A 76 7.28 16.90 4.17
CA TRP A 76 7.86 17.05 2.83
C TRP A 76 8.16 18.51 2.48
N GLY A 77 7.27 19.45 2.85
CA GLY A 77 7.51 20.88 2.68
C GLY A 77 8.76 21.38 3.40
N LYS A 78 9.06 20.82 4.58
CA LYS A 78 10.28 21.14 5.35
C LYS A 78 11.53 20.43 4.81
N ALA A 79 11.39 19.26 4.20
CA ALA A 79 12.50 18.48 3.62
C ALA A 79 12.90 18.94 2.20
N ALA A 80 12.00 19.60 1.48
CA ALA A 80 12.21 20.10 0.11
C ALA A 80 13.56 20.84 -0.11
N PRO A 81 14.00 21.78 0.75
CA PRO A 81 15.29 22.46 0.55
C PRO A 81 16.50 21.51 0.62
N PHE A 82 16.46 20.48 1.46
CA PHE A 82 17.55 19.51 1.59
C PHE A 82 17.62 18.57 0.38
N ILE A 83 16.47 18.14 -0.15
CA ILE A 83 16.39 17.29 -1.34
C ILE A 83 16.87 18.05 -2.59
N ALA A 84 16.52 19.34 -2.72
CA ALA A 84 16.95 20.17 -3.83
C ALA A 84 18.49 20.32 -3.89
N VAL A 85 19.16 20.47 -2.75
CA VAL A 85 20.62 20.55 -2.67
C VAL A 85 21.28 19.21 -3.06
N ALA A 86 20.74 18.08 -2.61
CA ALA A 86 21.26 16.75 -2.97
C ALA A 86 21.14 16.45 -4.48
N LEU A 87 20.02 16.84 -5.11
CA LEU A 87 19.83 16.69 -6.55
C LEU A 87 20.71 17.65 -7.37
N GLY A 88 20.93 18.88 -6.88
CA GLY A 88 21.82 19.86 -7.53
C GLY A 88 23.28 19.41 -7.61
N ALA A 89 23.81 18.76 -6.56
CA ALA A 89 25.17 18.19 -6.56
C ALA A 89 25.32 16.99 -7.52
N SER A 90 24.24 16.24 -7.74
CA SER A 90 24.22 15.04 -8.59
C SER A 90 24.23 15.37 -10.09
N GLY A 91 23.63 16.50 -10.50
CA GLY A 91 23.56 16.93 -11.89
C GLY A 91 24.91 17.32 -12.52
N TRP A 92 25.88 17.73 -11.70
CA TRP A 92 27.23 18.10 -12.18
C TRP A 92 28.08 16.88 -12.58
N LEU A 93 27.76 15.68 -12.07
CA LEU A 93 28.50 14.44 -12.37
C LEU A 93 28.00 13.72 -13.64
N ILE A 94 26.76 13.95 -14.09
CA ILE A 94 26.16 13.21 -15.22
C ILE A 94 26.59 13.76 -16.59
N LYS A 95 27.10 15.00 -16.65
CA LYS A 95 27.44 15.68 -17.92
C LYS A 95 28.72 15.16 -18.63
N ARG A 96 29.41 14.15 -18.11
CA ARG A 96 30.71 13.67 -18.64
C ARG A 96 30.72 12.29 -19.32
N ALA A 97 29.59 11.63 -19.54
CA ALA A 97 29.57 10.29 -20.14
C ALA A 97 28.73 10.18 -21.43
N ARG A 98 29.25 10.74 -22.53
CA ARG A 98 29.10 10.18 -23.90
C ARG A 98 30.41 9.44 -24.17
N THR A 99 30.55 8.29 -24.81
CA THR A 99 29.84 7.64 -25.92
C THR A 99 30.47 6.25 -26.05
N ALA A 100 29.73 5.18 -26.34
CA ALA A 100 30.28 3.99 -27.00
C ALA A 100 29.15 3.13 -27.60
N PRO A 101 29.17 2.81 -28.91
CA PRO A 101 28.39 1.72 -29.46
C PRO A 101 29.23 0.43 -29.41
N ALA A 102 28.64 -0.67 -28.96
CA ALA A 102 29.25 -1.99 -29.08
C ALA A 102 28.22 -2.95 -29.69
N SER A 103 28.42 -3.28 -30.96
CA SER A 103 27.69 -4.33 -31.68
C SER A 103 28.01 -5.70 -31.09
N ALA A 104 26.99 -6.51 -30.83
CA ALA A 104 27.13 -7.91 -30.44
C ALA A 104 26.68 -8.84 -31.60
N PRO A 105 27.35 -9.98 -31.83
CA PRO A 105 26.96 -10.95 -32.85
C PRO A 105 25.80 -11.85 -32.38
N ALA A 106 25.00 -12.30 -33.35
CA ALA A 106 23.79 -13.10 -33.17
C ALA A 106 24.09 -14.50 -32.59
N THR A 107 23.28 -14.91 -31.62
CA THR A 107 23.29 -16.26 -31.00
C THR A 107 22.17 -17.14 -31.57
N PRO A 108 22.30 -18.48 -31.50
CA PRO A 108 21.34 -19.42 -32.07
C PRO A 108 19.99 -19.41 -31.33
N GLN A 109 18.90 -19.65 -32.05
CA GLN A 109 17.53 -19.61 -31.50
C GLN A 109 17.28 -20.75 -30.50
N PRO A 110 16.66 -20.46 -29.33
CA PRO A 110 16.26 -21.47 -28.36
C PRO A 110 15.03 -22.27 -28.84
N PRO A 111 14.82 -23.49 -28.29
CA PRO A 111 13.66 -24.33 -28.61
C PRO A 111 12.32 -23.65 -28.28
N PRO A 112 11.22 -24.05 -28.93
CA PRO A 112 9.91 -23.45 -28.71
C PRO A 112 9.48 -23.59 -27.25
N PRO A 113 8.94 -22.53 -26.63
CA PRO A 113 8.51 -22.57 -25.24
C PRO A 113 7.31 -23.52 -25.06
N PRO A 114 7.18 -24.15 -23.87
CA PRO A 114 6.00 -24.95 -23.55
C PRO A 114 4.72 -24.09 -23.60
N PRO A 115 3.56 -24.71 -23.88
CA PRO A 115 2.29 -24.00 -23.90
C PRO A 115 2.02 -23.33 -22.54
N PRO A 116 1.51 -22.09 -22.53
CA PRO A 116 1.24 -21.37 -21.29
C PRO A 116 0.16 -22.10 -20.47
N PRO A 117 0.24 -22.07 -19.13
CA PRO A 117 -0.82 -22.61 -18.28
C PRO A 117 -2.14 -21.87 -18.53
N PRO A 118 -3.30 -22.55 -18.33
CA PRO A 118 -4.60 -21.92 -18.46
C PRO A 118 -4.74 -20.74 -17.48
N PRO A 119 -5.45 -19.66 -17.87
CA PRO A 119 -5.61 -18.48 -17.03
C PRO A 119 -6.41 -18.81 -15.76
N PRO A 120 -6.07 -18.19 -14.60
CA PRO A 120 -6.87 -18.31 -13.39
C PRO A 120 -8.31 -17.88 -13.63
N ARG A 121 -9.28 -18.62 -13.09
CA ARG A 121 -10.67 -18.18 -13.05
C ARG A 121 -10.80 -17.08 -12.00
N LYS A 122 -11.32 -15.92 -12.40
CA LYS A 122 -11.67 -14.83 -11.50
C LYS A 122 -13.01 -15.13 -10.84
N ILE A 123 -13.07 -15.04 -9.52
CA ILE A 123 -14.32 -15.04 -8.75
C ILE A 123 -14.67 -13.57 -8.54
N GLY A 124 -15.72 -13.09 -9.20
CA GLY A 124 -16.17 -11.71 -9.03
C GLY A 124 -16.78 -11.53 -7.65
N LEU A 125 -16.01 -10.93 -6.74
CA LEU A 125 -16.39 -10.61 -5.36
C LEU A 125 -16.55 -9.11 -5.14
N ALA A 126 -16.06 -8.26 -6.04
CA ALA A 126 -16.23 -6.82 -5.91
C ALA A 126 -17.73 -6.45 -5.77
N GLY A 127 -18.06 -5.70 -4.71
CA GLY A 127 -19.43 -5.35 -4.32
C GLY A 127 -20.12 -6.35 -3.39
N SER A 128 -19.58 -7.56 -3.21
CA SER A 128 -20.09 -8.53 -2.25
C SER A 128 -19.83 -8.09 -0.81
N ARG A 129 -20.71 -8.53 0.11
CA ARG A 129 -20.55 -8.30 1.55
C ARG A 129 -20.16 -9.60 2.23
N ILE A 130 -19.13 -9.54 3.08
CA ILE A 130 -18.59 -10.69 3.81
C ILE A 130 -18.86 -10.50 5.30
N ALA A 131 -19.53 -11.45 5.93
CA ALA A 131 -19.71 -11.50 7.37
C ALA A 131 -18.50 -12.20 8.01
N HIS A 132 -17.82 -11.53 8.96
CA HIS A 132 -16.66 -12.07 9.68
C HIS A 132 -16.64 -11.54 11.11
N LEU A 133 -16.64 -12.44 12.10
CA LEU A 133 -16.59 -12.12 13.54
C LEU A 133 -17.66 -11.09 14.00
N GLY A 134 -18.83 -11.09 13.37
CA GLY A 134 -19.93 -10.17 13.68
C GLY A 134 -19.83 -8.80 13.00
N CYS A 135 -18.78 -8.56 12.22
CA CYS A 135 -18.63 -7.37 11.37
C CYS A 135 -18.99 -7.70 9.91
N ILE A 136 -19.38 -6.67 9.17
CA ILE A 136 -19.67 -6.77 7.73
C ILE A 136 -18.61 -5.99 6.96
N TYR A 137 -18.02 -6.64 5.95
CA TYR A 137 -17.03 -6.04 5.06
C TYR A 137 -17.56 -5.98 3.64
N THR A 138 -17.47 -4.84 2.98
CA THR A 138 -17.82 -4.68 1.55
C THR A 138 -16.55 -4.77 0.72
N VAL A 139 -16.49 -5.75 -0.19
CA VAL A 139 -15.33 -5.93 -1.07
C VAL A 139 -15.29 -4.80 -2.09
N LEU A 140 -14.18 -4.07 -2.12
CA LEU A 140 -13.95 -2.95 -3.04
C LEU A 140 -13.12 -3.37 -4.25
N ASP A 141 -12.14 -4.26 -4.05
CA ASP A 141 -11.26 -4.76 -5.10
C ASP A 141 -10.88 -6.23 -4.84
N ASP A 142 -11.14 -7.07 -5.83
CA ASP A 142 -10.88 -8.51 -5.85
C ASP A 142 -9.82 -8.92 -6.87
N SER A 143 -9.05 -7.96 -7.42
CA SER A 143 -8.08 -8.20 -8.49
C SER A 143 -7.02 -9.26 -8.15
N ALA A 144 -6.78 -9.50 -6.85
CA ALA A 144 -5.82 -10.49 -6.35
C ALA A 144 -6.45 -11.85 -5.99
N VAL A 145 -7.76 -12.04 -6.22
CA VAL A 145 -8.46 -13.29 -5.91
C VAL A 145 -8.28 -14.30 -7.03
N THR A 146 -7.76 -15.46 -6.67
CA THR A 146 -7.73 -16.64 -7.55
C THR A 146 -8.74 -17.67 -7.04
N GLY A 147 -9.62 -18.14 -7.91
CA GLY A 147 -10.61 -19.16 -7.58
C GLY A 147 -10.06 -20.58 -7.53
N ASP A 148 -8.86 -20.77 -6.97
CA ASP A 148 -8.15 -22.05 -6.92
C ASP A 148 -8.33 -22.80 -5.59
N GLY A 149 -9.34 -22.43 -4.79
CA GLY A 149 -9.62 -23.07 -3.48
C GLY A 149 -8.54 -22.78 -2.42
N ARG A 150 -7.77 -21.70 -2.60
CA ARG A 150 -6.71 -21.27 -1.67
C ARG A 150 -7.11 -20.01 -0.92
N ARG A 151 -6.16 -19.45 -0.16
CA ARG A 151 -6.35 -18.14 0.49
C ARG A 151 -5.97 -17.03 -0.49
N SER A 152 -6.80 -16.01 -0.58
CA SER A 152 -6.53 -14.77 -1.34
C SER A 152 -6.68 -13.53 -0.45
N SER A 153 -6.30 -12.38 -0.98
CA SER A 153 -6.52 -11.09 -0.33
C SER A 153 -7.40 -10.20 -1.19
N VAL A 154 -8.28 -9.43 -0.56
CA VAL A 154 -9.09 -8.38 -1.17
C VAL A 154 -8.89 -7.07 -0.44
N ILE A 155 -9.21 -5.96 -1.10
CA ILE A 155 -9.47 -4.69 -0.42
C ILE A 155 -10.95 -4.67 -0.06
N ALA A 156 -11.26 -4.43 1.20
CA ALA A 156 -12.64 -4.31 1.68
C ALA A 156 -12.78 -3.14 2.66
N ALA A 157 -13.94 -2.52 2.70
CA ALA A 157 -14.32 -1.53 3.71
C ALA A 157 -15.18 -2.19 4.80
N ASP A 158 -14.97 -1.79 6.05
CA ASP A 158 -15.88 -2.15 7.15
C ASP A 158 -17.13 -1.26 7.17
N GLU A 159 -17.97 -1.39 8.21
CA GLU A 159 -19.20 -0.59 8.37
C GLU A 159 -18.94 0.91 8.62
N ASP A 160 -17.71 1.27 8.99
CA ASP A 160 -17.26 2.65 9.19
C ASP A 160 -16.58 3.22 7.93
N ASP A 161 -16.74 2.58 6.77
CA ASP A 161 -16.09 2.90 5.49
C ASP A 161 -14.55 2.89 5.54
N GLN A 162 -13.93 2.20 6.51
CA GLN A 162 -12.47 2.07 6.58
C GLN A 162 -12.00 0.93 5.69
N ALA A 163 -11.33 1.31 4.59
CA ALA A 163 -10.74 0.35 3.67
C ALA A 163 -9.48 -0.31 4.26
N GLY A 164 -9.39 -1.62 4.12
CA GLY A 164 -8.26 -2.43 4.57
C GLY A 164 -8.12 -3.73 3.79
N LEU A 165 -7.05 -4.47 4.11
CA LEU A 165 -6.83 -5.81 3.58
C LEU A 165 -7.67 -6.82 4.36
N LEU A 166 -8.48 -7.58 3.64
CA LEU A 166 -9.19 -8.74 4.14
C LEU A 166 -8.65 -9.99 3.44
N PHE A 167 -8.17 -10.96 4.21
CA PHE A 167 -7.74 -12.24 3.69
C PHE A 167 -8.94 -13.18 3.72
N LEU A 168 -9.20 -13.85 2.60
CA LEU A 168 -10.30 -14.79 2.41
C LEU A 168 -9.74 -16.19 2.17
N GLY A 169 -10.36 -17.20 2.77
CA GLY A 169 -10.16 -18.60 2.46
C GLY A 169 -11.36 -19.14 1.71
N PHE A 170 -11.10 -19.87 0.63
CA PHE A 170 -12.11 -20.53 -0.17
C PHE A 170 -12.12 -22.03 0.07
N ASP A 171 -13.29 -22.65 0.00
CA ASP A 171 -13.41 -24.10 -0.05
C ASP A 171 -13.15 -24.66 -1.47
N GLU A 172 -13.28 -25.97 -1.64
CA GLU A 172 -13.08 -26.66 -2.92
C GLU A 172 -14.07 -26.22 -4.01
N THR A 173 -15.21 -25.64 -3.61
CA THR A 173 -16.23 -25.11 -4.53
C THR A 173 -15.97 -23.65 -4.93
N GLY A 174 -15.00 -23.00 -4.29
CA GLY A 174 -14.69 -21.58 -4.46
C GLY A 174 -15.54 -20.65 -3.59
N ALA A 175 -16.30 -21.18 -2.63
CA ALA A 175 -17.08 -20.36 -1.70
C ALA A 175 -16.21 -19.85 -0.54
N VAL A 176 -16.46 -18.62 -0.08
CA VAL A 176 -15.77 -18.04 1.09
C VAL A 176 -16.21 -18.82 2.33
N CYS A 177 -15.25 -19.40 3.06
CA CYS A 177 -15.50 -20.21 4.25
C CYS A 177 -14.81 -19.66 5.51
N GLU A 178 -13.71 -18.93 5.35
CA GLU A 178 -13.00 -18.27 6.43
C GLU A 178 -12.47 -16.91 5.97
N ALA A 179 -12.27 -16.01 6.92
CA ALA A 179 -11.61 -14.73 6.66
C ALA A 179 -10.72 -14.33 7.84
N ARG A 180 -9.86 -13.35 7.60
CA ARG A 180 -8.97 -12.75 8.59
C ARG A 180 -8.61 -11.32 8.21
N THR A 181 -8.55 -10.43 9.19
CA THR A 181 -7.92 -9.10 9.06
C THR A 181 -6.41 -9.15 9.33
N ARG A 182 -5.66 -8.07 9.04
CA ARG A 182 -4.20 -8.03 9.25
C ARG A 182 -3.78 -8.55 10.64
N ASP A 183 -4.47 -8.11 11.68
CA ASP A 183 -4.13 -8.39 13.08
C ASP A 183 -5.01 -9.48 13.73
N GLY A 184 -6.04 -9.95 13.02
CA GLY A 184 -6.97 -10.96 13.51
C GLY A 184 -6.49 -12.40 13.32
N ALA A 185 -7.19 -13.35 13.96
CA ALA A 185 -7.06 -14.77 13.65
C ALA A 185 -7.98 -15.15 12.48
N TRP A 186 -7.70 -16.29 11.84
CA TRP A 186 -8.64 -16.90 10.90
C TRP A 186 -9.89 -17.34 11.65
N ALA A 187 -11.06 -16.97 11.12
CA ALA A 187 -12.35 -17.37 11.65
C ALA A 187 -13.34 -17.58 10.51
N ALA A 188 -14.43 -18.31 10.81
CA ALA A 188 -15.49 -18.57 9.84
C ALA A 188 -16.03 -17.26 9.23
N ALA A 189 -16.24 -17.28 7.92
CA ALA A 189 -16.80 -16.17 7.17
C ALA A 189 -17.65 -16.71 6.03
N HIS A 190 -18.63 -15.91 5.60
CA HIS A 190 -19.47 -16.25 4.45
C HIS A 190 -19.95 -14.97 3.76
N VAL A 191 -20.27 -15.10 2.48
CA VAL A 191 -20.89 -14.02 1.70
C VAL A 191 -22.34 -13.83 2.16
N ILE A 192 -22.76 -12.58 2.36
CA ILE A 192 -24.12 -12.21 2.72
C ILE A 192 -24.70 -11.26 1.66
N GLY A 193 -25.84 -11.63 1.06
CA GLY A 193 -26.50 -10.87 -0.01
C GLY A 193 -26.23 -11.46 -1.37
#